data_AF-A0AAE0P7H5-F1
#
_entry.id   AF-A0AAE0P7H5-F1
#
_cell.length_a   1.000
_cell.length_b   1.000
_cell.length_c   1.000
_cell.angle_alpha   90.00
_cell.angle_beta   90.00
_cell.angle_gamma   90.00
#
_symmetry.space_group_name_H-M   'P 1'
#
loop_
_entity.id
_entity.type
_entity.pdbx_description
1 polymer ?
#
loop_
_entity_poly.entity_id
_entity_poly.type
_entity_poly.pdbx_seq_one_letter_code
_entity_poly.pdbx_strand_id
1 'polypeptide(L)'
;MASQWVDWDKNTRSKDYRGASSFATVLIIGPVCFFLGILFASFPYDFPLLWTPGPVSDAYLDQLETHLRFMHQSPPLIARLLNIIVSVGFLGFFIKLYRPSEANVLFDGASLLLYVIGAGVYISNIVKGMRAVSAGAWANPVVIDGPLTGEITLKREESLAVLSASNTILALILVGVLVLQVGQWYAERKEAADIVKADKLATEKAADKAEKAAEKAADKAADKAEKAADKAEKAAAAGQAVEKK
;
A
#
# COMPACT_ATOMS: atom_id res chain seq x y z
N MET A 1 -17.97 22.72 -13.98
CA MET A 1 -17.41 21.36 -14.00
C MET A 1 -17.15 20.96 -12.57
N ALA A 2 -17.85 19.94 -12.06
CA ALA A 2 -17.66 19.49 -10.68
C ALA A 2 -16.21 18.97 -10.53
N SER A 3 -15.45 19.55 -9.60
CA SER A 3 -14.11 19.05 -9.29
C SER A 3 -14.25 17.68 -8.66
N GLN A 4 -14.04 16.63 -9.45
CA GLN A 4 -14.08 15.26 -8.96
C GLN A 4 -12.91 15.08 -8.00
N TRP A 5 -13.21 14.74 -6.74
CA TRP A 5 -12.21 14.61 -5.67
C TRP A 5 -11.25 13.43 -5.91
N VAL A 6 -11.74 12.38 -6.58
CA VAL A 6 -10.96 11.24 -7.09
C VAL A 6 -10.77 11.40 -8.59
N ASP A 7 -9.55 11.18 -9.04
CA ASP A 7 -9.18 11.20 -10.46
C ASP A 7 -9.13 9.77 -10.98
N TRP A 8 -10.24 9.32 -11.56
CA TRP A 8 -10.44 7.93 -12.03
C TRP A 8 -9.61 7.59 -13.27
N ASP A 9 -9.23 8.60 -14.05
CA ASP A 9 -8.38 8.42 -15.24
C ASP A 9 -6.89 8.39 -14.90
N LYS A 10 -6.53 8.71 -13.64
CA LYS A 10 -5.13 8.79 -13.20
C LYS A 10 -4.51 7.40 -13.02
N ASN A 11 -3.60 7.07 -13.93
CA ASN A 11 -2.84 5.82 -13.95
C ASN A 11 -1.34 6.03 -13.64
N THR A 12 -0.58 4.93 -13.65
CA THR A 12 0.87 4.88 -13.40
C THR A 12 1.74 5.79 -14.29
N ARG A 13 1.24 6.29 -15.42
CA ARG A 13 1.96 7.22 -16.34
C ARG A 13 1.67 8.70 -16.07
N SER A 14 0.75 9.00 -15.17
CA SER A 14 0.36 10.39 -14.89
C SER A 14 1.47 11.13 -14.16
N LYS A 15 1.76 12.37 -14.57
CA LYS A 15 2.86 13.18 -14.03
C LYS A 15 2.78 13.39 -12.51
N ASP A 16 1.55 13.47 -11.98
CA ASP A 16 1.27 13.65 -10.55
C ASP A 16 0.77 12.36 -9.88
N TYR A 17 1.18 11.20 -10.39
CA TYR A 17 0.87 9.90 -9.79
C TYR A 17 1.78 9.64 -8.58
N ARG A 18 1.16 9.44 -7.40
CA ARG A 18 1.85 9.09 -6.16
C ARG A 18 1.61 7.62 -5.87
N GLY A 19 2.37 6.76 -6.55
CA GLY A 19 2.29 5.31 -6.40
C GLY A 19 3.09 4.75 -5.24
N ALA A 20 3.24 3.43 -5.23
CA ALA A 20 3.96 2.65 -4.24
C ALA A 20 5.43 3.05 -4.11
N SER A 21 6.08 3.49 -5.19
CA SER A 21 7.48 3.95 -5.16
C SER A 21 7.67 5.40 -4.70
N SER A 22 6.60 6.09 -4.30
CA SER A 22 6.69 7.48 -3.85
C SER A 22 7.34 7.61 -2.47
N PHE A 23 7.95 8.76 -2.20
CA PHE A 23 8.51 9.08 -0.88
C PHE A 23 7.46 8.97 0.25
N ALA A 24 6.19 9.26 -0.06
CA ALA A 24 5.09 9.15 0.88
C ALA A 24 4.86 7.69 1.34
N THR A 25 5.11 6.69 0.49
CA THR A 25 5.08 5.28 0.89
C THR A 25 6.18 4.95 1.90
N VAL A 26 7.38 5.54 1.77
CA VAL A 26 8.46 5.37 2.75
C VAL A 26 8.07 5.96 4.10
N LEU A 27 7.37 7.11 4.11
CA LEU A 27 6.80 7.72 5.30
C LEU A 27 5.72 6.85 5.98
N ILE A 28 5.12 5.89 5.27
CA ILE A 28 4.18 4.91 5.84
C ILE A 28 4.93 3.66 6.31
N ILE A 29 5.71 3.03 5.43
CA ILE A 29 6.41 1.75 5.71
C ILE A 29 7.42 1.92 6.85
N GLY A 30 8.16 3.04 6.89
CA GLY A 30 9.18 3.29 7.92
C GLY A 30 8.61 3.21 9.35
N PRO A 31 7.63 4.06 9.70
CA PRO A 31 6.93 3.98 10.97
C PRO A 31 6.31 2.61 11.27
N VAL A 32 5.65 1.98 10.29
CA VAL A 32 5.00 0.68 10.47
C VAL A 32 6.03 -0.40 10.83
N CYS A 33 7.15 -0.49 10.11
CA CYS A 33 8.22 -1.44 10.41
C CYS A 33 8.90 -1.14 11.75
N PHE A 34 9.08 0.14 12.08
CA PHE A 34 9.65 0.54 13.38
C PHE A 34 8.77 0.06 14.55
N PHE A 35 7.46 0.30 14.50
CA PHE A 35 6.55 -0.19 15.54
C PHE A 35 6.45 -1.71 15.57
N LEU A 36 6.46 -2.36 14.42
CA LEU A 36 6.48 -3.82 14.37
C LEU A 36 7.76 -4.38 15.02
N GLY A 37 8.90 -3.70 14.88
CA GLY A 37 10.13 -4.04 15.59
C GLY A 37 10.01 -3.90 17.12
N ILE A 38 9.34 -2.85 17.61
CA ILE A 38 9.05 -2.69 19.05
C ILE A 38 8.16 -3.83 19.54
N LEU A 39 7.07 -4.13 18.83
CA LEU A 39 6.15 -5.20 19.20
C LEU A 39 6.83 -6.58 19.15
N PHE A 40 7.71 -6.80 18.18
CA PHE A 40 8.50 -8.02 18.11
C PHE A 40 9.47 -8.15 19.30
N ALA A 41 10.05 -7.05 19.78
CA ALA A 41 10.88 -7.05 20.99
C ALA A 41 10.06 -7.33 22.27
N SER A 42 8.76 -6.98 22.29
CA SER A 42 7.82 -7.31 23.37
C SER A 42 7.28 -8.74 23.29
N PHE A 43 7.34 -9.39 22.12
CA PHE A 43 6.76 -10.72 21.89
C PHE A 43 7.21 -11.82 22.88
N PRO A 44 8.49 -11.91 23.31
CA PRO A 44 8.90 -12.91 24.31
C PRO A 44 8.23 -12.74 25.68
N TYR A 45 7.79 -11.51 26.01
CA TYR A 45 7.06 -11.19 27.23
C TYR A 45 5.55 -11.42 27.08
N ASP A 46 5.06 -11.27 25.86
CA ASP A 46 3.63 -11.45 25.54
C ASP A 46 3.29 -12.94 25.36
N PHE A 47 4.26 -13.74 24.91
CA PHE A 47 4.03 -15.13 24.48
C PHE A 47 3.53 -16.06 25.60
N PRO A 48 4.17 -16.10 26.79
CA PRO A 48 3.75 -16.98 27.87
C PRO A 48 2.34 -16.71 28.37
N LEU A 49 1.87 -15.46 28.35
CA LEU A 49 0.53 -15.08 28.78
C LEU A 49 -0.58 -15.53 27.85
N LEU A 50 -0.31 -15.65 26.55
CA LEU A 50 -1.34 -15.87 25.54
C LEU A 50 -1.35 -17.29 24.98
N TRP A 51 -0.20 -17.94 24.91
CA TRP A 51 -0.05 -19.25 24.22
C TRP A 51 0.49 -20.36 25.11
N THR A 52 0.74 -20.13 26.40
CA THR A 52 1.12 -21.22 27.32
C THR A 52 -0.13 -21.79 28.01
N PRO A 53 -0.37 -23.11 27.95
CA PRO A 53 -1.46 -23.73 28.67
C PRO A 53 -1.14 -23.82 30.17
N GLY A 54 -2.00 -23.23 30.99
CA GLY A 54 -1.91 -23.26 32.46
C GLY A 54 -1.64 -21.89 33.08
N PRO A 55 -1.75 -21.77 34.41
CA PRO A 55 -1.50 -20.50 35.10
C PRO A 55 -0.02 -20.12 34.99
N VAL A 56 0.23 -18.84 34.68
CA VAL A 56 1.59 -18.30 34.63
C VAL A 56 2.12 -18.11 36.06
N SER A 57 3.42 -18.33 36.27
CA SER A 57 4.01 -18.19 37.61
C SER A 57 4.01 -16.74 38.09
N ASP A 58 3.77 -16.52 39.38
CA ASP A 58 3.77 -15.17 39.97
C ASP A 58 5.10 -14.44 39.75
N ALA A 59 6.23 -15.16 39.80
CA ALA A 59 7.55 -14.61 39.54
C ALA A 59 7.69 -14.04 38.11
N TYR A 60 7.04 -14.67 37.13
CA TYR A 60 7.01 -14.15 35.77
C TYR A 60 6.14 -12.90 35.65
N LEU A 61 4.98 -12.88 36.32
CA LEU A 61 4.11 -11.70 36.36
C LEU A 61 4.83 -10.50 37.02
N ASP A 62 5.64 -10.73 38.06
CA ASP A 62 6.48 -9.71 38.68
C ASP A 62 7.55 -9.16 37.72
N GLN A 63 8.20 -10.05 36.97
CA GLN A 63 9.18 -9.65 35.96
C GLN A 63 8.53 -8.83 34.84
N LEU A 64 7.36 -9.25 34.34
CA LEU A 64 6.61 -8.55 33.32
C LEU A 64 6.19 -7.16 33.78
N GLU A 65 5.66 -7.04 35.00
CA GLU A 65 5.31 -5.74 35.56
C GLU A 65 6.51 -4.82 35.70
N THR A 66 7.64 -5.37 36.14
CA THR A 66 8.89 -4.61 36.24
C THR A 66 9.29 -4.07 34.87
N HIS A 67 9.19 -4.89 33.83
CA HIS A 67 9.42 -4.47 32.45
C HIS A 67 8.45 -3.37 32.00
N LEU A 68 7.15 -3.54 32.20
CA LEU A 68 6.12 -2.55 31.81
C LEU A 68 6.27 -1.23 32.56
N ARG A 69 6.60 -1.28 33.86
CA ARG A 69 6.90 -0.09 34.67
C ARG A 69 8.14 0.62 34.17
N PHE A 70 9.21 -0.13 33.88
CA PHE A 70 10.43 0.42 33.30
C PHE A 70 10.15 1.12 31.97
N MET A 71 9.34 0.52 31.10
CA MET A 71 8.93 1.13 29.83
C MET A 71 8.12 2.41 30.03
N HIS A 72 7.17 2.42 30.97
CA HIS A 72 6.35 3.61 31.28
C HIS A 72 7.17 4.74 31.93
N GLN A 73 8.12 4.39 32.80
CA GLN A 73 8.99 5.33 33.51
C GLN A 73 10.19 5.79 32.68
N SER A 74 10.32 5.27 31.46
CA SER A 74 11.39 5.69 30.54
C SER A 74 11.34 7.21 30.29
N PRO A 75 12.49 7.84 29.95
CA PRO A 75 12.55 9.27 29.77
C PRO A 75 11.47 9.78 28.80
N PRO A 76 10.79 10.90 29.09
CA PRO A 76 9.64 11.37 28.30
C PRO A 76 9.98 11.69 26.83
N LEU A 77 11.28 11.82 26.52
CA LEU A 77 11.78 11.93 25.16
C LEU A 77 11.36 10.74 24.29
N ILE A 78 11.36 9.52 24.83
CA ILE A 78 11.00 8.30 24.07
C ILE A 78 9.54 8.37 23.67
N ALA A 79 8.64 8.65 24.61
CA ALA A 79 7.21 8.79 24.32
C ALA A 79 6.92 9.90 23.27
N ARG A 80 7.63 11.04 23.34
CA ARG A 80 7.51 12.10 22.33
C ARG A 80 7.96 11.63 20.95
N LEU A 81 9.09 10.92 20.88
CA LEU A 81 9.60 10.35 19.63
C LEU A 81 8.63 9.35 19.01
N LEU A 82 7.99 8.47 19.82
CA LEU A 82 6.96 7.55 19.32
C LEU A 82 5.78 8.31 18.70
N ASN A 83 5.27 9.35 19.36
CA ASN A 83 4.17 10.16 18.82
C ASN A 83 4.55 10.90 17.53
N ILE A 84 5.79 11.36 17.41
CA ILE A 84 6.30 11.96 16.17
C ILE A 84 6.30 10.91 15.06
N ILE A 85 6.77 9.69 15.32
CA ILE A 85 6.79 8.60 14.32
C ILE A 85 5.37 8.21 13.89
N VAL A 86 4.41 8.13 14.82
CA VAL A 86 2.98 7.95 14.49
C VAL A 86 2.50 9.08 13.56
N SER A 87 2.84 10.33 13.88
CA SER A 87 2.45 11.50 13.10
C SER A 87 3.06 11.49 11.70
N VAL A 88 4.31 11.00 11.54
CA VAL A 88 4.95 10.81 10.24
C VAL A 88 4.20 9.79 9.39
N GLY A 89 3.73 8.69 10.00
CA GLY A 89 2.88 7.70 9.32
C GLY A 89 1.58 8.32 8.77
N PHE A 90 0.88 9.09 9.60
CA PHE A 90 -0.32 9.84 9.17
C PHE A 90 -0.03 10.84 8.06
N LEU A 91 1.09 11.57 8.16
CA LEU A 91 1.51 12.51 7.13
C LEU A 91 1.73 11.80 5.78
N GLY A 92 2.35 10.61 5.79
CA GLY A 92 2.51 9.78 4.59
C GLY A 92 1.17 9.46 3.93
N PHE A 93 0.18 9.02 4.71
CA PHE A 93 -1.17 8.75 4.20
C PHE A 93 -1.84 10.02 3.64
N PHE A 94 -1.82 11.13 4.37
CA PHE A 94 -2.43 12.38 3.90
C PHE A 94 -1.78 12.91 2.62
N ILE A 95 -0.47 12.74 2.45
CA ILE A 95 0.21 13.08 1.19
C ILE A 95 -0.30 12.21 0.04
N LYS A 96 -0.47 10.89 0.23
CA LYS A 96 -0.97 9.98 -0.83
C LYS A 96 -2.45 10.20 -1.16
N LEU A 97 -3.26 10.55 -0.17
CA LEU A 97 -4.69 10.83 -0.31
C LEU A 97 -5.00 12.25 -0.84
N TYR A 98 -3.99 13.10 -1.05
CA TYR A 98 -4.18 14.39 -1.69
C TYR A 98 -4.23 14.25 -3.22
N ARG A 99 -5.44 14.38 -3.80
CA ARG A 99 -5.79 14.08 -5.20
C ARG A 99 -5.50 12.63 -5.62
N PRO A 100 -6.19 11.67 -4.99
CA PRO A 100 -5.88 10.25 -5.13
C PRO A 100 -6.36 9.70 -6.48
N SER A 101 -5.63 8.71 -6.98
CA SER A 101 -6.10 7.75 -7.99
C SER A 101 -7.00 6.70 -7.34
N GLU A 102 -7.69 5.89 -8.16
CA GLU A 102 -8.49 4.75 -7.66
C GLU A 102 -7.68 3.80 -6.76
N ALA A 103 -6.47 3.41 -7.19
CA ALA A 103 -5.59 2.55 -6.40
C ALA A 103 -5.24 3.15 -5.03
N ASN A 104 -4.99 4.46 -4.96
CA ASN A 104 -4.70 5.13 -3.70
C ASN A 104 -5.93 5.15 -2.78
N VAL A 105 -7.14 5.34 -3.31
CA VAL A 105 -8.36 5.28 -2.48
C VAL A 105 -8.57 3.89 -1.89
N LEU A 106 -8.42 2.83 -2.68
CA LEU A 106 -8.64 1.46 -2.20
C LEU A 106 -7.56 1.01 -1.22
N PHE A 107 -6.29 1.09 -1.60
CA PHE A 107 -5.19 0.53 -0.81
C PHE A 107 -4.72 1.47 0.30
N ASP A 108 -4.48 2.75 0.00
CA ASP A 108 -4.05 3.71 1.01
C ASP A 108 -5.20 4.15 1.93
N GLY A 109 -6.44 4.22 1.42
CA GLY A 109 -7.62 4.50 2.25
C GLY A 109 -7.89 3.40 3.28
N ALA A 110 -7.87 2.13 2.87
CA ALA A 110 -8.00 1.00 3.79
C ALA A 110 -6.83 0.93 4.78
N SER A 111 -5.61 1.17 4.31
CA SER A 111 -4.41 1.24 5.16
C SER A 111 -4.51 2.36 6.21
N LEU A 112 -5.02 3.54 5.83
CA LEU A 112 -5.24 4.63 6.77
C LEU A 112 -6.26 4.27 7.84
N LEU A 113 -7.36 3.61 7.47
CA LEU A 113 -8.37 3.17 8.45
C LEU A 113 -7.75 2.18 9.46
N LEU A 114 -7.01 1.17 8.98
CA LEU A 114 -6.28 0.25 9.85
C LEU A 114 -5.29 1.00 10.76
N TYR A 115 -4.57 1.98 10.22
CA TYR A 115 -3.61 2.77 10.98
C TYR A 115 -4.29 3.63 12.07
N VAL A 116 -5.47 4.21 11.80
CA VAL A 116 -6.28 4.92 12.81
C VAL A 116 -6.72 3.97 13.92
N ILE A 117 -7.21 2.78 13.58
CA ILE A 117 -7.59 1.76 14.58
C ILE A 117 -6.37 1.36 15.41
N GLY A 118 -5.22 1.14 14.77
CA GLY A 118 -3.96 0.83 15.46
C GLY A 118 -3.52 1.94 16.42
N ALA A 119 -3.59 3.21 16.00
CA ALA A 119 -3.32 4.35 16.86
C ALA A 119 -4.31 4.43 18.04
N GLY A 120 -5.58 4.10 17.80
CA GLY A 120 -6.60 3.94 18.85
C GLY A 120 -6.18 2.92 19.90
N VAL A 121 -5.88 1.68 19.48
CA VAL A 121 -5.43 0.59 20.37
C VAL A 121 -4.17 0.98 21.14
N TYR A 122 -3.20 1.63 20.49
CA TYR A 122 -1.99 2.13 21.14
C TYR A 122 -2.33 3.12 22.28
N ILE A 123 -3.15 4.13 22.01
CA ILE A 123 -3.48 5.16 23.00
C ILE A 123 -4.40 4.62 24.10
N SER A 124 -5.45 3.88 23.74
CA SER A 124 -6.49 3.45 24.67
C SER A 124 -6.11 2.24 25.50
N ASN A 125 -5.34 1.30 24.93
CA ASN A 125 -5.06 0.02 25.59
C ASN A 125 -3.61 -0.03 26.07
N ILE A 126 -2.64 0.25 25.20
CA ILE A 126 -1.22 0.07 25.51
C ILE A 126 -0.74 1.16 26.49
N VAL A 127 -0.91 2.43 26.13
CA VAL A 127 -0.46 3.56 26.97
C VAL A 127 -1.21 3.60 28.31
N LYS A 128 -2.54 3.42 28.30
CA LYS A 128 -3.33 3.40 29.54
C LYS A 128 -3.02 2.16 30.39
N GLY A 129 -2.82 0.98 29.77
CA GLY A 129 -2.46 -0.24 30.48
C GLY A 129 -1.12 -0.12 31.20
N MET A 130 -0.09 0.39 30.52
CA MET A 130 1.21 0.67 31.15
C MET A 130 1.11 1.68 32.30
N ARG A 131 0.27 2.72 32.15
CA ARG A 131 0.01 3.69 33.21
C ARG A 131 -0.68 3.05 34.41
N ALA A 132 -1.66 2.18 34.18
CA ALA A 132 -2.37 1.45 35.24
C ALA A 132 -1.43 0.53 36.03
N VAL A 133 -0.59 -0.25 35.33
CA VAL A 133 0.42 -1.12 35.96
C VAL A 133 1.42 -0.30 36.80
N SER A 134 1.78 0.90 36.34
CA SER A 134 2.67 1.81 37.06
C SER A 134 2.01 2.51 38.25
N ALA A 135 0.70 2.73 38.20
CA ALA A 135 -0.07 3.29 39.30
C ALA A 135 -0.42 2.26 40.39
N GLY A 136 0.01 1.00 40.24
CA GLY A 136 -0.31 -0.07 41.18
C GLY A 136 -1.79 -0.47 41.12
N ALA A 137 -2.36 -0.59 39.92
CA ALA A 137 -3.75 -1.02 39.67
C ALA A 137 -4.15 -2.36 40.34
N TRP A 138 -3.18 -3.11 40.86
CA TRP A 138 -3.43 -4.36 41.59
C TRP A 138 -3.62 -4.16 43.10
N ALA A 139 -3.14 -3.03 43.63
CA ALA A 139 -3.31 -2.67 45.04
C ALA A 139 -4.65 -1.97 45.29
N ASN A 140 -5.23 -1.34 44.26
CA ASN A 140 -6.57 -0.76 44.27
C ASN A 140 -7.34 -1.36 43.09
N PRO A 141 -8.38 -2.21 43.30
CA PRO A 141 -9.11 -2.82 42.20
C PRO A 141 -9.64 -1.72 41.27
N VAL A 142 -9.16 -1.70 40.03
CA VAL A 142 -9.64 -0.77 39.02
C VAL A 142 -11.05 -1.22 38.64
N VAL A 143 -12.05 -0.57 39.23
CA VAL A 143 -13.44 -0.70 38.83
C VAL A 143 -13.60 -0.08 37.46
N ILE A 144 -13.76 -0.92 36.44
CA ILE A 144 -14.14 -0.47 35.10
C ILE A 144 -15.67 -0.40 35.08
N ASP A 145 -16.24 0.80 35.17
CA ASP A 145 -17.68 1.02 34.97
C ASP A 145 -18.06 0.75 33.51
N GLY A 146 -18.49 -0.48 33.24
CA GLY A 146 -19.09 -0.87 31.98
C GLY A 146 -20.60 -0.54 31.98
N PRO A 147 -21.16 0.14 30.95
CA PRO A 147 -22.58 0.54 30.94
C PRO A 147 -23.60 -0.62 30.94
N LEU A 148 -23.16 -1.88 30.88
CA LEU A 148 -24.03 -3.04 30.68
C LEU A 148 -23.85 -4.23 31.65
N THR A 149 -22.78 -4.33 32.46
CA THR A 149 -22.42 -5.65 33.05
C THR A 149 -22.02 -5.71 34.52
N GLY A 150 -21.99 -4.60 35.28
CA GLY A 150 -21.56 -4.64 36.68
C GLY A 150 -20.06 -4.89 36.83
N GLU A 151 -19.52 -4.55 38.00
CA GLU A 151 -18.09 -4.59 38.35
C GLU A 151 -17.34 -5.82 37.82
N ILE A 152 -16.44 -5.63 36.86
CA ILE A 152 -15.46 -6.65 36.45
C ILE A 152 -14.13 -6.32 37.14
N THR A 153 -13.89 -6.92 38.30
CA THR A 153 -12.57 -6.92 38.93
C THR A 153 -11.68 -7.88 38.15
N LEU A 154 -10.97 -7.39 37.13
CA LEU A 154 -10.01 -8.19 36.38
C LEU A 154 -8.88 -8.65 37.30
N LYS A 155 -8.54 -9.94 37.23
CA LYS A 155 -7.36 -10.45 37.93
C LYS A 155 -6.08 -9.85 37.32
N ARG A 156 -5.01 -9.85 38.12
CA ARG A 156 -3.67 -9.41 37.73
C ARG A 156 -3.23 -10.01 36.39
N GLU A 157 -3.25 -11.33 36.32
CA GLU A 157 -2.89 -12.09 35.12
C GLU A 157 -3.80 -11.74 33.93
N GLU A 158 -5.11 -11.65 34.15
CA GLU A 158 -6.08 -11.35 33.09
C GLU A 158 -5.85 -9.97 32.46
N SER A 159 -5.60 -8.92 33.25
CA SER A 159 -5.37 -7.60 32.66
C SER A 159 -3.98 -7.46 32.02
N LEU A 160 -2.97 -8.19 32.50
CA LEU A 160 -1.68 -8.31 31.80
C LEU A 160 -1.84 -9.07 30.47
N ALA A 161 -2.66 -10.12 30.43
CA ALA A 161 -3.00 -10.85 29.21
C ALA A 161 -3.76 -9.96 28.21
N VAL A 162 -4.69 -9.11 28.66
CA VAL A 162 -5.39 -8.13 27.80
C VAL A 162 -4.42 -7.11 27.19
N LEU A 163 -3.42 -6.66 27.95
CA LEU A 163 -2.38 -5.77 27.45
C LEU A 163 -1.52 -6.46 26.38
N SER A 164 -1.07 -7.68 26.64
CA SER A 164 -0.32 -8.52 25.70
C SER A 164 -1.13 -8.82 24.42
N ALA A 165 -2.42 -9.12 24.57
CA ALA A 165 -3.34 -9.31 23.44
C ALA A 165 -3.45 -8.03 22.60
N SER A 166 -3.47 -6.85 23.24
CA SER A 166 -3.52 -5.57 22.54
C SER A 166 -2.25 -5.33 21.70
N ASN A 167 -1.07 -5.71 22.19
CA ASN A 167 0.18 -5.67 21.41
C ASN A 167 0.10 -6.58 20.18
N THR A 168 -0.42 -7.80 20.37
CA THR A 168 -0.58 -8.78 19.29
C THR A 168 -1.57 -8.31 18.23
N ILE A 169 -2.73 -7.77 18.64
CA ILE A 169 -3.73 -7.19 17.74
C ILE A 169 -3.12 -6.02 16.98
N LEU A 170 -2.38 -5.14 17.64
CA LEU A 170 -1.70 -4.02 16.98
C LEU A 170 -0.69 -4.53 15.94
N ALA A 171 0.08 -5.59 16.24
CA ALA A 171 1.01 -6.19 15.29
C ALA A 171 0.30 -6.70 14.04
N LEU A 172 -0.84 -7.40 14.20
CA LEU A 172 -1.64 -7.89 13.07
C LEU A 172 -2.20 -6.74 12.22
N ILE A 173 -2.68 -5.67 12.85
CA ILE A 173 -3.16 -4.47 12.14
C ILE A 173 -2.03 -3.85 11.31
N LEU A 174 -0.84 -3.70 11.89
CA LEU A 174 0.32 -3.12 11.21
C LEU A 174 0.84 -4.01 10.08
N VAL A 175 0.83 -5.34 10.25
CA VAL A 175 1.09 -6.29 9.15
C VAL A 175 0.04 -6.14 8.05
N GLY A 176 -1.23 -5.96 8.40
CA GLY A 176 -2.31 -5.66 7.44
C GLY A 176 -2.01 -4.42 6.60
N VAL A 177 -1.49 -3.35 7.21
CA VAL A 177 -1.02 -2.16 6.49
C VAL A 177 0.10 -2.52 5.51
N LEU A 178 1.12 -3.28 5.93
CA LEU A 178 2.21 -3.69 5.02
C LEU A 178 1.71 -4.53 3.84
N VAL A 179 0.79 -5.47 4.10
CA VAL A 179 0.20 -6.32 3.06
C VAL A 179 -0.54 -5.47 2.02
N LEU A 180 -1.30 -4.46 2.45
CA LEU A 180 -1.98 -3.54 1.53
C LEU A 180 -1.00 -2.69 0.73
N GLN A 181 0.08 -2.20 1.35
CA GLN A 181 1.11 -1.43 0.65
C GLN A 181 1.85 -2.28 -0.40
N VAL A 182 2.14 -3.55 -0.09
CA VAL A 182 2.70 -4.52 -1.06
C VAL A 182 1.67 -4.84 -2.15
N GLY A 183 0.39 -4.96 -1.79
CA GLY A 183 -0.71 -5.17 -2.72
C GLY A 183 -0.81 -4.06 -3.76
N GLN A 184 -0.69 -2.80 -3.33
CA GLN A 184 -0.63 -1.65 -4.23
C GLN A 184 0.58 -1.74 -5.16
N TRP A 185 1.78 -2.03 -4.63
CA TRP A 185 2.98 -2.18 -5.46
C TRP A 185 2.82 -3.27 -6.52
N TYR A 186 2.21 -4.41 -6.16
CA TYR A 186 1.94 -5.49 -7.09
C TYR A 186 0.91 -5.09 -8.16
N ALA A 187 -0.16 -4.40 -7.77
CA ALA A 187 -1.18 -3.90 -8.69
C ALA A 187 -0.58 -2.92 -9.70
N GLU A 188 0.22 -1.95 -9.24
CA GLU A 188 0.92 -0.99 -10.08
C GLU A 188 1.90 -1.66 -11.04
N ARG A 189 2.64 -2.66 -10.56
CA ARG A 189 3.60 -3.40 -11.40
C ARG A 189 2.90 -4.19 -12.49
N LYS A 190 1.75 -4.79 -12.20
CA LYS A 190 0.94 -5.51 -13.18
C LYS A 190 0.35 -4.55 -14.22
N GLU A 191 -0.21 -3.42 -13.78
CA GLU A 191 -0.74 -2.38 -14.66
C GLU A 191 0.34 -1.87 -15.63
N ALA A 192 1.54 -1.56 -15.12
CA ALA A 192 2.66 -1.13 -15.94
C ALA A 192 3.08 -2.19 -16.98
N ALA A 193 3.09 -3.47 -16.61
CA ALA A 193 3.43 -4.56 -17.52
C ALA A 193 2.40 -4.74 -18.64
N ASP A 194 1.12 -4.57 -18.34
CA ASP A 194 0.05 -4.71 -19.33
C ASP A 194 0.00 -3.52 -20.30
N ILE A 195 0.33 -2.31 -19.83
CA ILE A 195 0.51 -1.14 -20.69
C ILE A 195 1.69 -1.33 -21.67
N VAL A 196 2.83 -1.84 -21.21
CA VAL A 196 3.99 -2.10 -22.09
C VAL A 196 3.65 -3.11 -23.18
N LYS A 197 2.84 -4.14 -22.88
CA LYS A 197 2.37 -5.09 -23.89
C LYS A 197 1.44 -4.42 -24.89
N ALA A 198 0.52 -3.56 -24.42
CA ALA A 198 -0.39 -2.82 -25.29
C ALA A 198 0.36 -1.88 -26.24
N ASP A 199 1.39 -1.18 -25.75
CA ASP A 199 2.24 -0.30 -26.56
C ASP A 199 3.00 -1.09 -27.63
N LYS A 200 3.58 -2.25 -27.28
CA LYS A 200 4.27 -3.13 -28.23
C LYS A 200 3.33 -3.61 -29.34
N LEU A 201 2.14 -4.10 -28.98
CA LEU A 201 1.13 -4.53 -29.94
C LEU A 201 0.65 -3.37 -30.83
N ALA A 202 0.56 -2.16 -30.29
CA ALA A 202 0.19 -0.97 -31.07
C ALA A 202 1.30 -0.60 -32.06
N THR A 203 2.57 -0.65 -31.66
CA THR A 203 3.72 -0.40 -32.53
C THR A 203 3.88 -1.47 -33.61
N GLU A 204 3.68 -2.75 -33.28
CA GLU A 204 3.69 -3.85 -34.25
C GLU A 204 2.56 -3.68 -35.26
N LYS A 205 1.33 -3.41 -34.80
CA LYS A 205 0.20 -3.14 -35.71
C LYS A 205 0.40 -1.90 -36.57
N ALA A 206 1.07 -0.87 -36.06
CA ALA A 206 1.40 0.34 -36.83
C ALA A 206 2.48 0.06 -37.87
N ALA A 207 3.50 -0.73 -37.52
CA ALA A 207 4.53 -1.20 -38.44
C ALA A 207 3.94 -2.08 -39.55
N ASP A 208 3.12 -3.07 -39.21
CA ASP A 208 2.43 -3.94 -40.18
C ASP A 208 1.55 -3.15 -41.14
N LYS A 209 0.85 -2.11 -40.63
CA LYS A 209 0.04 -1.22 -41.47
C LYS A 209 0.90 -0.37 -42.39
N ALA A 210 2.05 0.14 -41.91
CA ALA A 210 2.98 0.91 -42.71
C ALA A 210 3.64 0.05 -43.80
N GLU A 211 4.02 -1.19 -43.48
CA GLU A 211 4.59 -2.16 -44.43
C GLU A 211 3.58 -2.52 -45.52
N LYS A 212 2.34 -2.89 -45.14
CA LYS A 212 1.25 -3.16 -46.11
C LYS A 212 0.89 -1.94 -46.96
N ALA A 213 1.01 -0.73 -46.43
CA ALA A 213 0.78 0.50 -47.19
C ALA A 213 1.92 0.76 -48.19
N ALA A 214 3.16 0.48 -47.79
CA ALA A 214 4.34 0.59 -48.66
C ALA A 214 4.29 -0.46 -49.79
N GLU A 215 3.93 -1.70 -49.49
CA GLU A 215 3.76 -2.79 -50.46
C GLU A 215 2.68 -2.44 -51.51
N LYS A 216 1.49 -2.00 -51.06
CA LYS A 216 0.42 -1.54 -51.97
C LYS A 216 0.81 -0.33 -52.81
N ALA A 217 1.66 0.56 -52.29
CA ALA A 217 2.16 1.71 -53.04
C ALA A 217 3.17 1.29 -54.11
N ALA A 218 4.05 0.33 -53.79
CA ALA A 218 5.00 -0.26 -54.73
C ALA A 218 4.29 -1.00 -55.86
N ASP A 219 3.29 -1.83 -55.55
CA ASP A 219 2.49 -2.56 -56.56
C ASP A 219 1.77 -1.60 -57.52
N LYS A 220 1.14 -0.54 -56.99
CA LYS A 220 0.50 0.48 -57.83
C LYS A 220 1.48 1.24 -58.72
N ALA A 221 2.72 1.45 -58.27
CA ALA A 221 3.75 2.11 -59.06
C ALA A 221 4.24 1.21 -60.20
N ALA A 222 4.45 -0.08 -59.92
CA ALA A 222 4.82 -1.08 -60.93
C ALA A 222 3.73 -1.22 -62.01
N ASP A 223 2.48 -1.37 -61.59
CA ASP A 223 1.32 -1.55 -62.49
C ASP A 223 1.08 -0.32 -63.40
N LYS A 224 1.44 0.89 -62.91
CA LYS A 224 1.39 2.13 -63.69
C LYS A 224 2.56 2.26 -64.67
N ALA A 225 3.75 1.76 -64.31
CA ALA A 225 4.91 1.75 -65.17
C ALA A 225 4.73 0.76 -66.34
N GLU A 226 4.17 -0.42 -66.08
CA GLU A 226 3.86 -1.42 -67.09
C GLU A 226 2.82 -0.91 -68.12
N LYS A 227 1.73 -0.30 -67.66
CA LYS A 227 0.73 0.34 -68.55
C LYS A 227 1.30 1.51 -69.36
N ALA A 228 2.30 2.22 -68.84
CA ALA A 228 2.97 3.30 -69.56
C ALA A 228 3.89 2.75 -70.66
N ALA A 229 4.59 1.64 -70.39
CA ALA A 229 5.41 0.94 -71.38
C ALA A 229 4.55 0.37 -72.52
N ASP A 230 3.45 -0.32 -72.19
CA ASP A 230 2.50 -0.87 -73.17
C ASP A 230 1.90 0.22 -74.08
N LYS A 231 1.61 1.39 -73.52
CA LYS A 231 1.07 2.53 -74.27
C LYS A 231 2.12 3.15 -75.19
N ALA A 232 3.38 3.21 -74.76
CA ALA A 232 4.50 3.69 -75.57
C ALA A 232 4.79 2.74 -76.75
N GLU A 233 4.73 1.42 -76.51
CA GLU A 233 4.92 0.41 -77.54
C GLU A 233 3.79 0.44 -78.59
N LYS A 234 2.52 0.55 -78.16
CA LYS A 234 1.38 0.72 -79.09
C LYS A 234 1.45 2.03 -79.88
N ALA A 235 1.95 3.11 -79.30
CA ALA A 235 2.13 4.38 -80.01
C ALA A 235 3.24 4.30 -81.07
N ALA A 236 4.34 3.58 -80.79
CA ALA A 236 5.40 3.31 -81.75
C ALA A 236 4.91 2.42 -82.92
N ALA A 237 4.10 1.40 -82.64
CA ALA A 237 3.51 0.54 -83.67
C ALA A 237 2.49 1.28 -84.56
N ALA A 238 1.71 2.22 -84.00
CA ALA A 238 0.78 3.05 -84.78
C ALA A 238 1.49 4.06 -85.69
N GLY A 239 2.63 4.61 -85.26
CA GLY A 239 3.47 5.49 -86.09
C GLY A 239 4.01 4.80 -87.34
N GLN A 240 4.41 3.53 -87.23
CA GLN A 240 4.90 2.73 -88.36
C GLN A 240 3.80 2.31 -89.36
N ALA A 241 2.52 2.34 -88.96
CA ALA A 241 1.40 2.03 -89.84
C ALA A 241 0.92 3.24 -90.68
N VAL A 242 1.22 4.46 -90.25
CA VAL A 242 0.89 5.70 -90.98
C VAL A 242 1.88 5.96 -92.12
N GLU A 243 3.11 5.45 -92.03
CA GLU A 243 4.16 5.61 -93.04
C GLU A 243 4.06 4.61 -94.21
N LYS A 244 3.09 3.68 -94.16
CA LYS A 244 2.88 2.62 -95.17
C LYS A 244 1.60 2.77 -96.02
N LYS A 245 0.95 3.93 -96.02
CA LYS A 245 -0.15 4.29 -96.93
C LYS A 245 0.25 5.47 -97.79
#